data_AF-A0AA36MDB1-F1
#
_entry.id   AF-A0AA36MDB1-F1
#
_cell.length_a   1.000
_cell.length_b   1.000
_cell.length_c   1.000
_cell.angle_alpha   90.00
_cell.angle_beta   90.00
_cell.angle_gamma   90.00
#
_symmetry.space_group_name_H-M   'P 1'
#
loop_
_entity.id
_entity.type
_entity.pdbx_description
1 polymer ?
#
loop_
_entity_poly.entity_id
_entity_poly.type
_entity_poly.pdbx_seq_one_letter_code
_entity_poly.pdbx_strand_id
1 'polypeptide(L)'
;MEAARNNADWGFIKKKPFGVIMSAQTVVSLFIVLCVVFAPFVFEGVAFVSGCAFTLFICSFIYNLFHIMGWNRKVLSLPGGINLFVPCTLMVFACSVIFFFLFLFGTLICLVGFFDSFRFTVRLIITYFFISLAVALDAFLCLRLFVLLFRAAPNSQILGLTTVLIDGDKTSRLEGSTTQFSPTATSGGTNPV
;
A
#
# COMPACT_ATOMS: atom_id res chain seq x y z
N MET A 1 32.76 0.28 11.83
CA MET A 1 31.85 -0.12 10.72
C MET A 1 30.93 -1.25 11.22
N GLU A 2 30.12 -1.00 12.24
CA GLU A 2 29.25 -2.01 12.87
C GLU A 2 27.77 -1.62 12.88
N ALA A 3 27.42 -0.40 12.45
CA ALA A 3 26.05 0.13 12.44
C ALA A 3 25.15 -0.41 11.29
N ALA A 4 25.71 -1.22 10.38
CA ALA A 4 24.99 -1.78 9.24
C ALA A 4 24.54 -3.24 9.45
N ARG A 5 24.83 -3.84 10.61
CA ARG A 5 24.51 -5.24 10.89
C ARG A 5 23.13 -5.33 11.59
N ASN A 6 22.13 -5.82 10.85
CA ASN A 6 20.79 -6.24 11.30
C ASN A 6 19.73 -5.18 11.70
N ASN A 7 19.36 -4.29 10.78
CA ASN A 7 18.08 -3.55 10.88
C ASN A 7 16.96 -4.10 9.96
N ALA A 8 17.24 -5.14 9.16
CA ALA A 8 16.26 -5.69 8.23
C ALA A 8 15.38 -6.75 8.92
N ASP A 9 14.12 -6.41 9.26
CA ASP A 9 13.12 -7.35 9.79
C ASP A 9 12.45 -8.12 8.64
N TRP A 10 13.17 -9.09 8.08
CA TRP A 10 12.62 -10.04 7.11
C TRP A 10 11.48 -10.90 7.69
N GLY A 11 11.36 -10.96 9.03
CA GLY A 11 10.26 -11.60 9.72
C GLY A 11 8.93 -10.90 9.47
N PHE A 12 8.93 -9.61 9.10
CA PHE A 12 7.74 -8.83 8.78
C PHE A 12 6.83 -9.54 7.77
N ILE A 13 7.39 -10.10 6.70
CA ILE A 13 6.64 -10.80 5.64
C ILE A 13 5.79 -11.96 6.18
N LYS A 14 6.26 -12.60 7.26
CA LYS A 14 5.59 -13.76 7.88
C LYS A 14 4.62 -13.36 9.00
N LYS A 15 4.64 -12.10 9.45
CA LYS A 15 3.74 -11.62 10.51
C LYS A 15 2.33 -11.40 9.93
N LYS A 16 1.35 -12.09 10.50
CA LYS A 16 -0.08 -11.95 10.16
C LYS A 16 -0.75 -10.98 11.13
N PRO A 17 -1.66 -10.10 10.66
CA PRO A 17 -2.26 -10.11 9.33
C PRO A 17 -1.55 -9.20 8.31
N PHE A 18 -0.88 -8.13 8.75
CA PHE A 18 -0.46 -7.06 7.85
C PHE A 18 0.68 -7.46 6.92
N GLY A 19 1.73 -8.08 7.45
CA GLY A 19 2.90 -8.46 6.66
C GLY A 19 2.57 -9.42 5.52
N VAL A 20 1.73 -10.43 5.79
CA VAL A 20 1.28 -11.38 4.77
C VAL A 20 0.39 -10.72 3.73
N ILE A 21 -0.58 -9.89 4.13
CA ILE A 21 -1.51 -9.25 3.18
C ILE A 21 -0.76 -8.23 2.31
N MET A 22 0.13 -7.42 2.91
CA MET A 22 0.94 -6.43 2.18
C MET A 22 1.91 -7.07 1.19
N SER A 23 2.50 -8.22 1.56
CA SER A 23 3.37 -8.99 0.66
C SER A 23 2.57 -9.69 -0.44
N ALA A 24 1.40 -10.25 -0.10
CA ALA A 24 0.49 -10.85 -1.07
C ALA A 24 0.06 -9.83 -2.13
N GLN A 25 -0.27 -8.61 -1.72
CA GLN A 25 -0.61 -7.54 -2.65
C GLN A 25 0.54 -7.21 -3.63
N THR A 26 1.81 -7.23 -3.19
CA THR A 26 2.95 -7.06 -4.11
C THR A 26 3.04 -8.18 -5.14
N VAL A 27 2.84 -9.43 -4.69
CA VAL A 27 2.98 -10.61 -5.56
C VAL A 27 1.84 -10.69 -6.56
N VAL A 28 0.60 -10.46 -6.12
CA VAL A 28 -0.60 -10.52 -6.96
C VAL A 28 -0.58 -9.40 -8.01
N SER A 29 -0.24 -8.17 -7.61
CA SER A 29 -0.12 -7.05 -8.54
C SER A 29 0.95 -7.28 -9.61
N LEU A 30 2.12 -7.85 -9.24
CA LEU A 30 3.13 -8.25 -10.21
C LEU A 30 2.64 -9.38 -11.14
N PHE A 31 1.93 -10.36 -10.59
CA PHE A 31 1.38 -11.47 -11.37
C PHE A 31 0.40 -10.97 -12.44
N ILE A 32 -0.46 -9.99 -12.14
CA ILE A 32 -1.35 -9.37 -13.13
C ILE A 32 -0.55 -8.76 -14.28
N VAL A 33 0.49 -7.98 -14.00
CA VAL A 33 1.33 -7.35 -15.02
C VAL A 33 1.98 -8.41 -15.91
N LEU A 34 2.53 -9.47 -15.31
CA LEU A 34 3.14 -10.56 -16.08
C LEU A 34 2.11 -11.27 -16.96
N CYS A 35 0.92 -11.57 -16.45
CA CYS A 35 -0.15 -12.17 -17.23
C CYS A 35 -0.57 -11.31 -18.43
N VAL A 36 -0.62 -9.99 -18.27
CA VAL A 36 -0.96 -9.08 -19.38
C VAL A 36 0.17 -9.00 -20.40
N VAL A 37 1.44 -8.95 -19.97
CA VAL A 37 2.61 -8.91 -20.88
C VAL A 37 2.72 -10.18 -21.72
N PHE A 38 2.43 -11.34 -21.13
CA PHE A 38 2.45 -12.62 -21.85
C PHE A 38 1.09 -12.98 -22.50
N ALA A 39 0.09 -12.11 -22.39
CA ALA A 39 -1.20 -12.35 -23.03
C ALA A 39 -1.04 -12.33 -24.55
N PRO A 40 -1.62 -13.31 -25.27
CA PRO A 40 -1.51 -13.34 -26.73
C PRO A 40 -2.31 -12.23 -27.42
N PHE A 41 -3.29 -11.66 -26.70
CA PHE A 41 -4.11 -10.53 -27.16
C PHE A 41 -4.63 -9.75 -25.95
N VAL A 42 -4.65 -8.43 -26.07
CA VAL A 42 -5.05 -7.50 -25.01
C VAL A 42 -6.32 -6.77 -25.46
N PHE A 43 -7.44 -6.98 -24.75
CA PHE A 43 -8.68 -6.26 -25.02
C PHE A 43 -8.60 -4.80 -24.58
N GLU A 44 -9.48 -3.98 -25.15
CA GLU A 44 -9.59 -2.58 -24.78
C GLU A 44 -9.89 -2.42 -23.28
N GLY A 45 -9.26 -1.43 -22.63
CA GLY A 45 -9.38 -1.20 -21.19
C GLY A 45 -8.46 -2.06 -20.32
N VAL A 46 -7.89 -3.17 -20.81
CA VAL A 46 -6.96 -4.00 -20.01
C VAL A 46 -5.64 -3.27 -19.73
N ALA A 47 -5.25 -2.31 -20.58
CA ALA A 47 -4.13 -1.42 -20.33
C ALA A 47 -4.31 -0.57 -19.05
N PHE A 48 -5.54 -0.14 -18.75
CA PHE A 48 -5.85 0.55 -17.48
C PHE A 48 -5.61 -0.37 -16.28
N VAL A 49 -6.05 -1.63 -16.37
CA VAL A 49 -5.84 -2.63 -15.31
C VAL A 49 -4.36 -2.91 -15.09
N SER A 50 -3.59 -3.09 -16.17
CA SER A 50 -2.14 -3.28 -16.10
C SER A 50 -1.42 -2.04 -15.52
N GLY A 51 -1.85 -0.83 -15.88
CA GLY A 51 -1.30 0.41 -15.33
C GLY A 51 -1.57 0.56 -13.83
N CYS A 52 -2.80 0.21 -13.39
CA CYS A 52 -3.14 0.18 -11.97
C CYS A 52 -2.35 -0.88 -11.21
N ALA A 53 -2.23 -2.09 -11.75
CA ALA A 53 -1.45 -3.18 -11.16
C ALA A 53 0.04 -2.84 -11.05
N PHE A 54 0.64 -2.26 -12.08
CA PHE A 54 2.03 -1.83 -12.03
C PHE A 54 2.27 -0.71 -11.01
N THR A 55 1.37 0.26 -10.95
CA THR A 55 1.46 1.35 -9.96
C THR A 55 1.32 0.80 -8.53
N LEU A 56 0.33 -0.09 -8.31
CA LEU A 56 0.14 -0.74 -7.01
C LEU A 56 1.36 -1.58 -6.63
N PHE A 57 1.96 -2.31 -7.58
CA PHE A 57 3.18 -3.06 -7.37
C PHE A 57 4.32 -2.15 -6.90
N ILE A 58 4.57 -1.02 -7.56
CA ILE A 58 5.62 -0.08 -7.17
C ILE A 58 5.35 0.49 -5.77
N CYS A 59 4.15 1.00 -5.51
CA CYS A 59 3.78 1.50 -4.19
C CYS A 59 3.96 0.42 -3.12
N SER A 60 3.57 -0.82 -3.45
CA SER A 60 3.64 -1.99 -2.58
C SER A 60 5.04 -2.45 -2.27
N PHE A 61 5.88 -2.44 -3.27
CA PHE A 61 7.30 -2.69 -3.11
C PHE A 61 7.95 -1.65 -2.20
N ILE A 62 7.67 -0.35 -2.42
CA ILE A 62 8.24 0.74 -1.62
C ILE A 62 7.81 0.65 -0.16
N TYR A 63 6.52 0.49 0.14
CA TYR A 63 6.09 0.42 1.53
C TYR A 63 6.59 -0.87 2.21
N ASN A 64 6.71 -1.99 1.50
CA ASN A 64 7.26 -3.23 2.09
C ASN A 64 8.75 -3.08 2.38
N LEU A 65 9.49 -2.39 1.50
CA LEU A 65 10.88 -2.04 1.74
C LEU A 65 11.03 -1.18 3.00
N PHE A 66 10.17 -0.17 3.17
CA PHE A 66 10.19 0.68 4.37
C PHE A 66 9.93 -0.10 5.66
N HIS A 67 9.05 -1.11 5.63
CA HIS A 67 8.78 -1.98 6.78
C HIS A 67 9.92 -2.97 7.04
N ILE A 68 10.48 -3.59 6.00
CA ILE A 68 11.62 -4.51 6.13
C ILE A 68 12.84 -3.75 6.68
N MET A 69 13.11 -2.54 6.20
CA MET A 69 14.24 -1.73 6.68
C MET A 69 14.00 -1.07 8.05
N GLY A 70 12.79 -1.21 8.62
CA GLY A 70 12.40 -0.60 9.89
C GLY A 70 12.37 0.93 9.86
N TRP A 71 12.29 1.54 8.68
CA TRP A 71 12.23 3.00 8.52
C TRP A 71 10.90 3.58 8.99
N ASN A 72 9.84 2.76 9.01
CA ASN A 72 8.56 3.12 9.64
C ASN A 72 8.72 3.51 11.12
N ARG A 73 9.75 3.01 11.83
CA ARG A 73 10.01 3.29 13.25
C ARG A 73 10.95 4.47 13.50
N LYS A 74 11.63 4.97 12.47
CA LYS A 74 12.71 5.95 12.62
C LYS A 74 12.25 7.35 12.22
N VAL A 75 12.58 8.33 13.05
CA VAL A 75 12.54 9.75 12.68
C VAL A 75 13.88 10.06 12.03
N LEU A 76 13.88 10.34 10.72
CA LEU A 76 15.10 10.69 10.00
C LEU A 76 15.38 12.18 10.21
N SER A 77 16.40 12.52 10.98
CA SER A 77 16.87 13.89 11.13
C SER A 77 17.70 14.27 9.90
N LEU A 78 17.15 15.14 9.05
CA LEU A 78 17.81 15.69 7.88
C LEU A 78 18.74 16.87 8.27
N PRO A 79 19.80 17.13 7.49
CA PRO A 79 20.61 18.34 7.65
C PRO A 79 19.71 19.58 7.60
N GLY A 80 19.81 20.46 8.60
CA GLY A 80 18.92 21.62 8.77
C GLY A 80 17.86 21.48 9.88
N GLY A 81 17.91 20.42 10.69
CA GLY A 81 17.03 20.27 11.86
C GLY A 81 15.61 19.80 11.53
N ILE A 82 15.37 19.36 10.29
CA ILE A 82 14.09 18.84 9.84
C ILE A 82 13.99 17.37 10.22
N ASN A 83 12.96 17.01 10.99
CA ASN A 83 12.66 15.62 11.34
C ASN A 83 11.64 15.06 10.33
N LEU A 84 12.06 14.12 9.48
CA LEU A 84 11.20 13.42 8.55
C LEU A 84 10.64 12.16 9.21
N PHE A 85 9.33 12.16 9.43
CA PHE A 85 8.57 10.98 9.83
C PHE A 85 7.70 10.55 8.65
N VAL A 86 7.89 9.32 8.15
CA VAL A 86 7.12 8.80 7.00
C VAL A 86 5.89 8.08 7.53
N PRO A 87 4.66 8.63 7.37
CA PRO A 87 3.43 8.01 7.84
C PRO A 87 3.03 6.84 6.92
N CYS A 88 3.81 5.76 6.95
CA CYS A 88 3.64 4.59 6.09
C CYS A 88 2.22 4.01 6.19
N THR A 89 1.64 3.98 7.39
CA THR A 89 0.30 3.47 7.65
C THR A 89 -0.78 4.30 6.94
N LEU A 90 -0.65 5.63 6.91
CA LEU A 90 -1.58 6.51 6.22
C LEU A 90 -1.43 6.38 4.69
N MET A 91 -0.21 6.22 4.19
CA MET A 91 0.03 5.96 2.76
C MET A 91 -0.59 4.62 2.33
N VAL A 92 -0.39 3.55 3.11
CA VAL A 92 -0.99 2.23 2.84
C VAL A 92 -2.51 2.32 2.85
N PHE A 93 -3.09 3.06 3.81
CA PHE A 93 -4.53 3.29 3.87
C PHE A 93 -5.06 4.03 2.62
N ALA A 94 -4.45 5.16 2.26
CA ALA A 94 -4.86 5.96 1.11
C ALA A 94 -4.74 5.18 -0.20
N CYS A 95 -3.62 4.48 -0.42
CA CYS A 95 -3.44 3.60 -1.56
C CYS A 95 -4.51 2.49 -1.57
N SER A 96 -4.76 1.83 -0.44
CA SER A 96 -5.75 0.75 -0.36
C SER A 96 -7.15 1.22 -0.78
N VAL A 97 -7.59 2.41 -0.37
CA VAL A 97 -8.90 2.96 -0.76
C VAL A 97 -8.96 3.25 -2.26
N ILE A 98 -7.97 3.97 -2.79
CA ILE A 98 -7.96 4.38 -4.20
C ILE A 98 -7.90 3.14 -5.09
N PHE A 99 -6.95 2.25 -4.82
CA PHE A 99 -6.79 1.04 -5.62
C PHE A 99 -7.96 0.08 -5.47
N PHE A 100 -8.62 -0.01 -4.32
CA PHE A 100 -9.85 -0.79 -4.19
C PHE A 100 -10.89 -0.40 -5.26
N PHE A 101 -11.18 0.89 -5.42
CA PHE A 101 -12.13 1.34 -6.45
C PHE A 101 -11.61 1.09 -7.87
N LEU A 102 -10.32 1.36 -8.13
CA LEU A 102 -9.73 1.10 -9.45
C LEU A 102 -9.78 -0.38 -9.82
N PHE A 103 -9.50 -1.29 -8.89
CA PHE A 103 -9.57 -2.74 -9.10
C PHE A 103 -11.01 -3.27 -9.14
N LEU A 104 -11.99 -2.60 -8.54
CA LEU A 104 -13.41 -2.92 -8.79
C LEU A 104 -13.78 -2.70 -10.25
N PHE A 105 -13.45 -1.53 -10.81
CA PHE A 105 -13.64 -1.28 -12.24
C PHE A 105 -12.80 -2.23 -13.10
N GLY A 106 -11.54 -2.47 -12.70
CA GLY A 106 -10.65 -3.41 -13.38
C GLY A 106 -11.21 -4.83 -13.42
N THR A 107 -11.86 -5.28 -12.34
CA THR A 107 -12.49 -6.61 -12.27
C THR A 107 -13.58 -6.72 -13.33
N LEU A 108 -14.44 -5.71 -13.45
CA LEU A 108 -15.50 -5.69 -14.47
C LEU A 108 -14.93 -5.72 -15.89
N ILE A 109 -13.88 -4.93 -16.17
CA ILE A 109 -13.20 -4.91 -17.47
C ILE A 109 -12.64 -6.30 -17.81
N CYS A 110 -11.94 -6.94 -16.87
CA CYS A 110 -11.38 -8.28 -17.08
C CYS A 110 -12.45 -9.34 -17.25
N LEU A 111 -13.60 -9.20 -16.58
CA LEU A 111 -14.74 -10.12 -16.68
C LEU A 111 -15.43 -10.00 -18.06
N VAL A 112 -15.58 -8.79 -18.59
CA VAL A 112 -16.01 -8.57 -19.98
C VAL A 112 -15.02 -9.20 -20.96
N GLY A 113 -13.72 -8.97 -20.77
CA GLY A 113 -12.67 -9.59 -21.59
C GLY A 113 -12.67 -11.12 -21.50
N PHE A 114 -12.98 -11.69 -20.33
CA PHE A 114 -13.15 -13.13 -20.15
C PHE A 114 -14.34 -13.67 -20.95
N PHE A 115 -15.50 -13.02 -20.89
CA PHE A 115 -16.65 -13.47 -21.68
C PHE A 115 -16.43 -13.33 -23.19
N ASP A 116 -15.80 -12.25 -23.64
CA ASP A 116 -15.50 -12.06 -25.06
C ASP A 116 -14.43 -13.06 -25.55
N SER A 117 -13.53 -13.49 -24.66
CA SER A 117 -12.51 -14.51 -24.97
C SER A 117 -13.08 -15.86 -25.43
N PHE A 118 -14.35 -16.19 -25.10
CA PHE A 118 -15.02 -17.42 -25.55
C PHE A 118 -15.16 -17.53 -27.07
N ARG A 119 -15.08 -16.40 -27.79
CA ARG A 119 -15.10 -16.38 -29.25
C ARG A 119 -13.75 -16.72 -29.88
N PHE A 120 -12.69 -16.83 -29.07
CA PHE A 120 -11.31 -16.95 -29.51
C PHE A 120 -10.67 -18.26 -29.01
N THR A 121 -9.35 -18.26 -28.87
CA THR A 121 -8.57 -19.46 -28.51
C THR A 121 -8.66 -19.78 -27.01
N VAL A 122 -8.59 -21.08 -26.67
CA VAL A 122 -8.59 -21.58 -25.28
C VAL A 122 -7.49 -20.94 -24.42
N ARG A 123 -6.33 -20.65 -25.02
CA ARG A 123 -5.23 -19.95 -24.34
C ARG A 123 -5.67 -18.59 -23.82
N LEU A 124 -6.41 -17.81 -24.62
CA LEU A 124 -6.92 -16.49 -24.21
C LEU A 124 -7.91 -16.62 -23.05
N ILE A 125 -8.81 -17.62 -23.12
CA ILE A 125 -9.79 -17.89 -22.06
C ILE A 125 -9.10 -18.14 -20.72
N ILE A 126 -8.09 -18.99 -20.71
CA ILE A 126 -7.32 -19.31 -19.50
C ILE A 126 -6.60 -18.06 -18.96
N THR A 127 -5.97 -17.27 -19.84
CA THR A 127 -5.28 -16.04 -19.43
C THR A 127 -6.23 -15.04 -18.77
N TYR A 128 -7.39 -14.77 -19.36
CA TYR A 128 -8.36 -13.83 -18.82
C TYR A 128 -9.08 -14.34 -17.56
N PHE A 129 -9.22 -15.65 -17.41
CA PHE A 129 -9.71 -16.25 -16.16
C PHE A 129 -8.76 -15.95 -15.00
N PHE A 130 -7.46 -16.19 -15.18
CA PHE A 130 -6.46 -15.90 -14.14
C PHE A 130 -6.30 -14.41 -13.87
N ILE A 131 -6.33 -13.56 -14.90
CA ILE A 131 -6.29 -12.11 -14.73
C ILE A 131 -7.51 -11.65 -13.92
N SER A 132 -8.72 -12.10 -14.26
CA SER A 132 -9.95 -11.72 -13.55
C SER A 132 -9.91 -12.12 -12.08
N LEU A 133 -9.43 -13.34 -11.78
CA LEU A 133 -9.26 -13.81 -10.40
C LEU A 133 -8.21 -13.00 -9.64
N ALA A 134 -7.07 -12.68 -10.26
CA ALA A 134 -5.99 -11.93 -9.63
C ALA A 134 -6.41 -10.48 -9.34
N VAL A 135 -7.10 -9.83 -10.28
CA VAL A 135 -7.63 -8.46 -10.13
C VAL A 135 -8.70 -8.41 -9.02
N ALA A 136 -9.58 -9.40 -8.95
CA ALA A 136 -10.57 -9.52 -7.87
C ALA A 136 -9.90 -9.80 -6.50
N LEU A 137 -8.83 -10.60 -6.48
CA LEU A 137 -8.03 -10.85 -5.29
C LEU A 137 -7.33 -9.57 -4.81
N ASP A 138 -6.74 -8.77 -5.69
CA ASP A 138 -6.14 -7.48 -5.33
C ASP A 138 -7.18 -6.50 -4.77
N ALA A 139 -8.38 -6.44 -5.36
CA ALA A 139 -9.49 -5.67 -4.79
C ALA A 139 -9.83 -6.14 -3.36
N PHE A 140 -9.90 -7.46 -3.14
CA PHE A 140 -10.15 -8.02 -1.82
C PHE A 140 -9.02 -7.71 -0.81
N LEU A 141 -7.76 -7.83 -1.22
CA LEU A 141 -6.60 -7.49 -0.37
C LEU A 141 -6.62 -6.01 0.02
N CYS A 142 -6.89 -5.12 -0.93
CA CYS A 142 -7.02 -3.68 -0.69
C CYS A 142 -8.16 -3.40 0.30
N LEU A 143 -9.34 -4.01 0.11
CA LEU A 143 -10.47 -3.87 1.02
C LEU A 143 -10.12 -4.38 2.43
N ARG A 144 -9.43 -5.52 2.52
CA ARG A 144 -9.03 -6.11 3.80
C ARG A 144 -8.06 -5.20 4.54
N LEU A 145 -7.06 -4.65 3.87
CA LEU A 145 -6.13 -3.68 4.46
C LEU A 145 -6.85 -2.42 4.91
N PHE A 146 -7.73 -1.87 4.06
CA PHE A 146 -8.54 -0.71 4.40
C PHE A 146 -9.33 -0.93 5.70
N VAL A 147 -10.07 -2.04 5.81
CA VAL A 147 -10.88 -2.35 7.00
C VAL A 147 -10.01 -2.55 8.25
N LEU A 148 -8.89 -3.28 8.13
CA LEU A 148 -7.99 -3.51 9.26
C LEU A 148 -7.37 -2.20 9.77
N LEU A 149 -6.94 -1.33 8.87
CA LEU A 149 -6.36 -0.03 9.20
C LEU A 149 -7.40 0.95 9.73
N PHE A 150 -8.61 0.96 9.19
CA PHE A 150 -9.70 1.78 9.71
C PHE A 150 -10.06 1.39 11.15
N ARG A 151 -10.07 0.08 11.46
CA ARG A 151 -10.29 -0.42 12.83
C ARG A 151 -9.16 -0.09 13.79
N ALA A 152 -7.94 0.09 13.28
CA ALA A 152 -6.79 0.53 14.06
C ALA A 152 -6.77 2.06 14.30
N ALA A 153 -7.62 2.82 13.59
CA ALA A 153 -7.67 4.28 13.70
C ALA A 153 -8.14 4.74 15.09
N PRO A 154 -7.41 5.67 15.75
CA PRO A 154 -7.89 6.31 16.97
C PRO A 154 -9.19 7.06 16.71
N ASN A 155 -10.26 6.75 17.45
CA ASN A 155 -11.52 7.51 17.40
C ASN A 155 -12.14 7.64 15.99
N SER A 156 -11.89 6.67 15.10
CA SER A 156 -12.28 6.70 13.68
C SER A 156 -11.76 7.92 12.90
N GLN A 157 -10.77 8.66 13.43
CA GLN A 157 -10.14 9.77 12.75
C GLN A 157 -9.03 9.25 11.84
N ILE A 158 -9.22 9.39 10.52
CA ILE A 158 -8.26 8.93 9.50
C ILE A 158 -6.89 9.62 9.68
N LEU A 159 -6.89 10.89 10.11
CA LEU A 159 -5.65 11.63 10.36
C LEU A 159 -4.86 11.05 11.56
N GLY A 160 -5.53 10.33 12.46
CA GLY A 160 -4.90 9.62 13.58
C GLY A 160 -4.02 8.45 13.14
N LEU A 161 -4.19 7.91 11.93
CA LEU A 161 -3.30 6.87 11.38
C LEU A 161 -1.87 7.36 11.19
N THR A 162 -1.62 8.68 11.18
CA THR A 162 -0.25 9.24 11.17
C THR A 162 0.55 8.84 12.40
N THR A 163 -0.10 8.52 13.52
CA THR A 163 0.55 8.12 14.77
C THR A 163 0.58 6.61 14.98
N VAL A 164 -0.01 5.86 14.06
CA VAL A 164 -0.14 4.40 14.13
C VAL A 164 0.97 3.78 13.30
N LEU A 165 1.69 2.83 13.89
CA LEU A 165 2.71 2.02 13.23
C LEU A 165 2.21 0.61 12.96
N ILE A 166 2.56 0.03 11.82
CA ILE A 166 2.31 -1.39 11.52
C ILE A 166 3.55 -2.20 11.92
N ASP A 167 3.43 -3.02 12.96
CA ASP A 167 4.51 -3.90 13.44
C ASP A 167 4.43 -5.34 12.89
N GLY A 168 3.47 -5.57 11.98
CA GLY A 168 3.26 -6.81 11.23
C GLY A 168 2.08 -7.63 11.77
N ASP A 169 2.07 -7.92 13.07
CA ASP A 169 0.98 -8.64 13.74
C ASP A 169 -0.03 -7.71 14.42
N LYS A 170 0.45 -6.55 14.88
CA LYS A 170 -0.34 -5.53 15.56
C LYS A 170 -0.01 -4.14 15.02
N THR A 171 -0.88 -3.20 15.34
CA THR A 171 -0.61 -1.78 15.17
C THR A 171 -0.22 -1.18 16.51
N SER A 172 0.94 -0.55 16.61
CA SER A 172 1.38 0.18 17.80
C SER A 172 1.14 1.68 17.61
N ARG A 173 1.07 2.43 18.71
CA ARG A 173 1.10 3.89 18.66
C ARG A 173 2.52 4.35 18.90
N LEU A 174 2.93 5.39 18.17
CA LEU A 174 4.19 6.06 18.44
C LEU A 174 4.03 6.88 19.74
N GLU A 175 4.23 6.26 20.89
CA GLU A 175 4.31 6.96 22.17
C GLU A 175 5.63 7.75 22.20
N GLY A 176 5.55 9.07 22.04
CA GLY A 176 6.69 9.98 22.20
C GLY A 176 7.01 10.91 21.03
N SER A 177 6.24 10.91 19.94
CA SER A 177 6.28 12.04 19.00
C SER A 177 4.97 12.81 19.10
N THR A 178 4.99 13.81 19.97
CA THR A 178 4.32 15.06 19.61
C THR A 178 4.84 15.42 18.23
N THR A 179 4.02 15.24 17.19
CA THR A 179 4.15 16.03 15.96
C THR A 179 4.16 17.47 16.42
N GLN A 180 5.35 18.04 16.62
CA GLN A 180 5.54 19.45 16.88
C GLN A 180 5.37 20.16 15.54
N PHE A 181 4.15 20.11 14.99
CA PHE A 181 3.62 21.27 14.29
C PHE A 181 3.24 22.27 15.37
N SER A 182 4.24 22.80 16.09
CA SER A 182 4.06 24.11 16.70
C SER A 182 4.03 25.06 15.51
N PRO A 183 2.93 25.80 15.27
CA PRO A 183 3.06 27.03 14.52
C PRO A 183 4.17 27.80 15.23
N THR A 184 5.13 28.34 14.48
CA THR A 184 6.03 29.35 15.01
C THR A 184 5.14 30.49 15.52
N ALA A 185 4.83 30.48 16.81
CA ALA A 185 4.18 31.58 17.48
C ALA A 185 5.22 32.70 17.48
N THR A 186 5.08 33.61 16.52
CA THR A 186 5.73 34.91 16.55
C THR A 186 5.52 35.49 17.95
N SER A 187 6.60 35.81 18.66
CA SER A 187 6.57 36.38 19.99
C SER A 187 5.90 37.77 19.95
N GLY A 188 4.57 37.80 20.06
CA GLY A 188 3.80 39.00 20.33
C GLY A 188 3.85 39.29 21.83
N GLY A 189 4.82 40.09 22.24
CA GLY A 189 4.98 40.53 23.62
C GLY A 189 5.29 42.02 23.69
N THR A 190 4.31 42.86 23.37
CA THR A 190 4.28 44.25 23.84
C THR A 190 3.69 44.25 25.25
N ASN A 191 4.54 44.44 26.27
CA ASN A 191 4.06 44.78 27.60
C ASN A 191 3.80 46.30 27.68
N PRO A 192 2.68 46.74 28.28
CA PRO A 192 2.45 48.14 28.63
C PRO A 192 3.12 48.46 29.97
N VAL A 193 3.81 49.59 30.06
CA VAL A 193 4.09 50.33 31.30
C VAL A 193 3.90 51.81 31.01
#